data_AF-A0A0F7K0K0-F1
#
_entry.id   AF-A0A0F7K0K0-F1
#
_cell.length_a   1.000
_cell.length_b   1.000
_cell.length_c   1.000
_cell.angle_alpha   90.00
_cell.angle_beta   90.00
_cell.angle_gamma   90.00
#
_symmetry.space_group_name_H-M   'P 1'
#
loop_
_entity.id
_entity.type
_entity.pdbx_description
1 polymer ?
#
loop_
_entity_poly.entity_id
_entity_poly.type
_entity_poly.pdbx_seq_one_letter_code
_entity_poly.pdbx_strand_id
1 'polypeptide(L)'
;MNHWHPESWQDKPAKQQAHYPSLEALNETLAQLAQLPPLVTSWEIEALKEKLAAAARGEAFLLQGGDCAENFSDCNSQIVTNKLKILLQMSLLLIHGLSKPVIRVGRIAGQFAKPRSADTETINGVTLPSYRGDLVNGPEFTPEARTPDPVRLLRGYGRAAMTLNFIRALSDCGFADLHHPENWDLDFMSHSPLAKEYRQVVEELSHSLKFMETLGSARNSDLNRVQFFTSHEGLHLHYEQSLTRQVPNRSGYYNLSTHLPWIGFRTAATTDAHIEYFSGIQNPVGVKVGPGMSSQWIQELVERLNPHSEEGKLLFIHRFGVNNIAEGLPPLIQAVKRTGRPVLWVSDPMHGNTESTQNGYKTRHFDNILSELEQAIEIHRSEGTILGGVHFELTGDDVTECIGGARGLDEAGLKRAYKTQVDPRLNYEQALEMALAITHKMGRR
;
A
#
# COMPACT_ATOMS: atom_id res chain seq x y z
N MET A 1 0.14 4.86 -34.84
CA MET A 1 0.35 4.82 -33.38
C MET A 1 -1.00 4.45 -32.79
N ASN A 2 -1.13 3.32 -32.09
CA ASN A 2 -2.39 3.02 -31.41
C ASN A 2 -2.60 4.09 -30.34
N HIS A 3 -3.69 4.85 -30.46
CA HIS A 3 -4.08 5.81 -29.43
C HIS A 3 -4.49 5.04 -28.18
N TRP A 4 -3.96 5.44 -27.02
CA TRP A 4 -4.32 4.82 -25.75
C TRP A 4 -5.82 5.00 -25.48
N HIS A 5 -6.46 3.95 -25.00
CA HIS A 5 -7.81 3.98 -24.43
C HIS A 5 -7.89 2.94 -23.30
N PRO A 6 -8.88 2.99 -22.39
CA PRO A 6 -8.95 2.07 -21.25
C PRO A 6 -8.87 0.58 -21.59
N GLU A 7 -9.19 0.18 -22.83
CA GLU A 7 -9.15 -1.20 -23.33
C GLU A 7 -7.83 -1.59 -24.02
N SER A 8 -6.85 -0.69 -24.21
CA SER A 8 -5.71 -0.93 -25.12
C SER A 8 -4.73 -1.97 -24.58
N TRP A 9 -4.82 -2.24 -23.29
CA TRP A 9 -4.08 -3.31 -22.62
C TRP A 9 -4.48 -4.70 -23.11
N GLN A 10 -5.70 -4.87 -23.63
CA GLN A 10 -6.20 -6.17 -24.09
C GLN A 10 -5.43 -6.66 -25.33
N ASP A 11 -4.80 -5.74 -26.08
CA ASP A 11 -3.91 -6.05 -27.21
C ASP A 11 -2.48 -6.43 -26.78
N LYS A 12 -2.22 -6.50 -25.46
CA LYS A 12 -0.90 -6.79 -24.89
C LYS A 12 -0.90 -8.11 -24.11
N PRO A 13 0.28 -8.74 -23.95
CA PRO A 13 0.41 -9.88 -23.07
C PRO A 13 0.01 -9.52 -21.63
N ALA A 14 -1.01 -10.20 -21.08
CA ALA A 14 -1.51 -9.97 -19.74
C ALA A 14 -1.20 -11.17 -18.84
N LYS A 15 -0.30 -10.98 -17.86
CA LYS A 15 -0.01 -12.01 -16.85
C LYS A 15 -1.01 -11.91 -15.70
N GLN A 16 -1.14 -13.02 -14.96
CA GLN A 16 -1.87 -13.08 -13.69
C GLN A 16 -3.38 -12.81 -13.78
N GLN A 17 -3.96 -12.74 -14.98
CA GLN A 17 -5.41 -12.61 -15.15
C GLN A 17 -6.13 -13.92 -14.81
N ALA A 18 -7.36 -13.81 -14.31
CA ALA A 18 -8.20 -14.96 -14.00
C ALA A 18 -8.87 -15.50 -15.27
N HIS A 19 -9.04 -16.81 -15.34
CA HIS A 19 -9.81 -17.47 -16.40
C HIS A 19 -11.24 -17.70 -15.91
N TYR A 20 -12.18 -16.87 -16.38
CA TYR A 20 -13.59 -17.00 -16.02
C TYR A 20 -14.30 -18.06 -16.88
N PRO A 21 -15.16 -18.91 -16.29
CA PRO A 21 -15.88 -19.94 -17.04
C PRO A 21 -16.83 -19.40 -18.13
N SER A 22 -17.39 -18.20 -17.93
CA SER A 22 -18.28 -17.53 -18.88
C SER A 22 -17.81 -16.09 -19.12
N LEU A 23 -17.39 -15.82 -20.37
CA LEU A 23 -17.03 -14.46 -20.80
C LEU A 23 -18.27 -13.56 -20.94
N GLU A 24 -19.43 -14.13 -21.25
CA GLU A 24 -20.70 -13.40 -21.30
C GLU A 24 -21.04 -12.85 -19.90
N ALA A 25 -21.02 -13.70 -18.88
CA ALA A 25 -21.28 -13.29 -17.50
C ALA A 25 -20.23 -12.28 -16.97
N LEU A 26 -18.97 -12.43 -17.39
CA LEU A 26 -17.93 -11.44 -17.11
C LEU A 26 -18.29 -10.08 -17.75
N ASN A 27 -18.57 -10.05 -19.05
CA ASN A 27 -18.87 -8.81 -19.77
C ASN A 27 -20.13 -8.12 -19.23
N GLU A 28 -21.19 -8.86 -18.90
CA GLU A 28 -22.38 -8.32 -18.25
C GLU A 28 -22.05 -7.67 -16.90
N THR A 29 -21.21 -8.33 -16.10
CA THR A 29 -20.78 -7.81 -14.80
C THR A 29 -19.93 -6.55 -14.94
N LEU A 30 -19.01 -6.53 -15.90
CA LEU A 30 -18.18 -5.36 -16.20
C LEU A 30 -19.03 -4.18 -16.70
N ALA A 31 -20.04 -4.44 -17.52
CA ALA A 31 -20.98 -3.42 -17.99
C ALA A 31 -21.79 -2.81 -16.83
N GLN A 32 -22.22 -3.63 -15.87
CA GLN A 32 -22.87 -3.14 -14.65
C GLN A 32 -21.93 -2.28 -13.81
N LEU A 33 -20.71 -2.77 -13.56
CA LEU A 33 -19.68 -2.05 -12.81
C LEU A 33 -19.34 -0.70 -13.48
N ALA A 34 -19.38 -0.65 -14.82
CA ALA A 34 -19.13 0.56 -15.59
C ALA A 34 -20.17 1.68 -15.34
N GLN A 35 -21.38 1.34 -14.89
CA GLN A 35 -22.46 2.29 -14.61
C GLN A 35 -22.49 2.75 -13.14
N LEU A 36 -21.74 2.11 -12.25
CA LEU A 36 -21.74 2.45 -10.83
C LEU A 36 -20.97 3.75 -10.56
N PRO A 37 -21.31 4.50 -9.49
CA PRO A 37 -20.55 5.68 -9.08
C PRO A 37 -19.07 5.36 -8.85
N PRO A 38 -18.15 6.30 -9.11
CA PRO A 38 -16.75 6.09 -8.78
C PRO A 38 -16.52 6.01 -7.26
N LEU A 39 -15.45 5.32 -6.83
CA LEU A 39 -15.07 5.24 -5.41
C LEU A 39 -14.39 6.54 -4.97
N VAL A 40 -13.51 7.07 -5.82
CA VAL A 40 -12.75 8.31 -5.56
C VAL A 40 -13.01 9.35 -6.65
N THR A 41 -12.68 10.60 -6.39
CA THR A 41 -12.81 11.70 -7.37
C THR A 41 -11.45 12.06 -7.97
N SER A 42 -11.48 12.67 -9.16
CA SER A 42 -10.27 13.21 -9.78
C SER A 42 -9.62 14.31 -8.93
N TRP A 43 -10.39 15.10 -8.18
CA TRP A 43 -9.85 16.14 -7.31
C TRP A 43 -9.01 15.56 -6.17
N GLU A 44 -9.47 14.45 -5.56
CA GLU A 44 -8.70 13.76 -4.52
C GLU A 44 -7.42 13.13 -5.07
N ILE A 45 -7.47 12.55 -6.28
CA ILE A 45 -6.30 11.99 -6.98
C ILE A 45 -5.22 13.07 -7.21
N GLU A 46 -5.65 14.26 -7.62
CA GLU A 46 -4.75 15.36 -7.96
C GLU A 46 -4.15 15.98 -6.70
N ALA A 47 -4.96 16.13 -5.65
CA ALA A 47 -4.48 16.52 -4.32
C ALA A 47 -3.46 15.50 -3.77
N LEU A 48 -3.65 14.20 -4.00
CA LEU A 48 -2.64 13.20 -3.65
C LEU A 48 -1.35 13.41 -4.47
N LYS A 49 -1.47 13.63 -5.77
CA LYS A 49 -0.31 13.81 -6.67
C LYS A 49 0.56 15.00 -6.23
N GLU A 50 -0.05 16.13 -5.87
CA GLU A 50 0.65 17.30 -5.31
C GLU A 50 1.42 16.97 -4.03
N LYS A 51 0.81 16.20 -3.12
CA LYS A 51 1.47 15.74 -1.89
C LYS A 51 2.63 14.80 -2.20
N LEU A 52 2.46 13.87 -3.14
CA LEU A 52 3.52 12.94 -3.55
C LEU A 52 4.69 13.68 -4.22
N ALA A 53 4.41 14.76 -4.95
CA ALA A 53 5.45 15.66 -5.47
C ALA A 53 6.25 16.30 -4.31
N ALA A 54 5.58 16.77 -3.25
CA ALA A 54 6.25 17.27 -2.06
C ALA A 54 7.12 16.20 -1.37
N ALA A 55 6.66 14.95 -1.31
CA ALA A 55 7.47 13.84 -0.79
C ALA A 55 8.69 13.54 -1.67
N ALA A 56 8.57 13.62 -2.99
CA ALA A 56 9.70 13.46 -3.92
C ALA A 56 10.78 14.54 -3.73
N ARG A 57 10.37 15.76 -3.33
CA ARG A 57 11.27 16.86 -2.97
C ARG A 57 11.78 16.81 -1.52
N GLY A 58 11.31 15.84 -0.72
CA GLY A 58 11.67 15.69 0.68
C GLY A 58 11.00 16.67 1.63
N GLU A 59 9.94 17.34 1.19
CA GLU A 59 9.12 18.28 1.98
C GLU A 59 8.02 17.55 2.77
N ALA A 60 7.67 16.33 2.37
CA ALA A 60 6.72 15.45 3.04
C ALA A 60 7.26 14.01 3.10
N PHE A 61 6.56 13.13 3.82
CA PHE A 61 6.89 11.71 3.89
C PHE A 61 5.65 10.85 3.65
N LEU A 62 5.74 9.88 2.75
CA LEU A 62 4.66 8.94 2.46
C LEU A 62 4.67 7.77 3.44
N LEU A 63 3.57 7.57 4.16
CA LEU A 63 3.27 6.35 4.90
C LEU A 63 2.16 5.60 4.16
N GLN A 64 2.55 4.55 3.43
CA GLN A 64 1.61 3.63 2.81
C GLN A 64 1.54 2.33 3.62
N GLY A 65 0.35 1.89 4.02
CA GLY A 65 0.24 0.64 4.77
C GLY A 65 -1.16 0.06 4.91
N GLY A 66 -1.24 -1.23 5.22
CA GLY A 66 -2.49 -1.96 5.43
C GLY A 66 -2.34 -3.44 5.11
N ASP A 67 -3.43 -4.12 4.74
CA ASP A 67 -3.39 -5.56 4.54
C ASP A 67 -2.59 -5.97 3.30
N CYS A 68 -2.06 -7.20 3.32
CA CYS A 68 -1.48 -7.83 2.14
C CYS A 68 -2.56 -8.06 1.06
N ALA A 69 -3.66 -8.69 1.46
CA ALA A 69 -4.90 -8.81 0.71
C ALA A 69 -6.07 -8.65 1.68
N GLU A 70 -7.02 -7.78 1.34
CA GLU A 70 -8.28 -7.68 2.06
C GLU A 70 -9.17 -8.88 1.71
N ASN A 71 -9.94 -9.37 2.68
CA ASN A 71 -11.04 -10.29 2.45
C ASN A 71 -12.37 -9.53 2.54
N PHE A 72 -13.43 -10.07 1.95
CA PHE A 72 -14.76 -9.48 2.06
C PHE A 72 -15.30 -9.48 3.49
N SER A 73 -14.85 -10.42 4.33
CA SER A 73 -15.12 -10.45 5.78
C SER A 73 -14.49 -9.27 6.52
N ASP A 74 -13.43 -8.68 5.97
CA ASP A 74 -12.66 -7.61 6.60
C ASP A 74 -13.34 -6.24 6.43
N CYS A 75 -14.41 -6.17 5.63
CA CYS A 75 -15.34 -5.06 5.55
C CYS A 75 -16.21 -4.99 6.84
N ASN A 76 -15.54 -4.77 7.96
CA ASN A 76 -16.06 -4.73 9.31
C ASN A 76 -15.56 -3.44 9.98
N SER A 77 -16.43 -2.75 10.72
CA SER A 77 -16.11 -1.47 11.34
C SER A 77 -14.88 -1.57 12.24
N GLN A 78 -14.79 -2.59 13.09
CA GLN A 78 -13.67 -2.75 14.03
C GLN A 78 -12.34 -2.94 13.29
N ILE A 79 -12.31 -3.80 12.27
CA ILE A 79 -11.08 -4.08 11.49
C ILE A 79 -10.62 -2.83 10.75
N VAL A 80 -11.54 -2.12 10.10
CA VAL A 80 -11.25 -0.86 9.40
C VAL A 80 -10.74 0.19 10.38
N THR A 81 -11.43 0.38 11.51
CA THR A 81 -11.04 1.30 12.57
C THR A 81 -9.63 0.98 13.10
N ASN A 82 -9.33 -0.28 13.43
CA ASN A 82 -8.02 -0.71 13.92
C ASN A 82 -6.91 -0.36 12.92
N LYS A 83 -7.14 -0.60 11.62
CA LYS A 83 -6.17 -0.29 10.55
C LYS A 83 -5.91 1.21 10.44
N LEU A 84 -6.96 2.03 10.51
CA LEU A 84 -6.79 3.49 10.50
C LEU A 84 -6.09 3.99 11.77
N LYS A 85 -6.37 3.40 12.94
CA LYS A 85 -5.72 3.75 14.22
C LYS A 85 -4.21 3.58 14.14
N ILE A 86 -3.73 2.42 13.68
CA ILE A 86 -2.29 2.18 13.58
C ILE A 86 -1.61 3.10 12.56
N LEU A 87 -2.22 3.33 11.39
CA LEU A 87 -1.70 4.28 10.41
C LEU A 87 -1.65 5.71 10.96
N LEU A 88 -2.67 6.13 11.70
CA LEU A 88 -2.69 7.42 12.37
C LEU A 88 -1.55 7.52 13.39
N GLN A 89 -1.40 6.54 14.28
CA GLN A 89 -0.37 6.60 15.32
C GLN A 89 1.04 6.58 14.75
N MET A 90 1.33 5.72 13.77
CA MET A 90 2.61 5.74 13.06
C MET A 90 2.87 7.11 12.43
N SER A 91 1.85 7.70 11.80
CA SER A 91 2.01 9.01 11.16
C SER A 91 2.36 10.13 12.15
N LEU A 92 1.87 10.06 13.39
CA LEU A 92 2.14 11.08 14.40
C LEU A 92 3.57 10.99 14.93
N LEU A 93 4.05 9.77 15.16
CA LEU A 93 5.46 9.53 15.48
C LEU A 93 6.36 10.07 14.37
N LEU A 94 6.02 9.79 13.11
CA LEU A 94 6.78 10.27 11.96
C LEU A 94 6.71 11.80 11.82
N ILE A 95 5.55 12.43 12.02
CA ILE A 95 5.43 13.90 11.98
C ILE A 95 6.33 14.52 13.05
N HIS A 96 6.26 14.00 14.28
CA HIS A 96 7.05 14.49 15.39
C HIS A 96 8.55 14.32 15.12
N GLY A 97 9.00 13.10 14.79
CA GLY A 97 10.42 12.80 14.64
C GLY A 97 11.05 13.28 13.33
N LEU A 98 10.28 13.47 12.25
CA LEU A 98 10.80 13.97 10.97
C LEU A 98 10.58 15.49 10.79
N SER A 99 9.73 16.12 11.61
CA SER A 99 9.30 17.51 11.45
C SER A 99 8.79 17.83 10.04
N LYS A 100 8.04 16.88 9.45
CA LYS A 100 7.48 16.98 8.09
C LYS A 100 6.03 16.48 8.05
N PRO A 101 5.20 17.01 7.16
CA PRO A 101 3.89 16.43 6.88
C PRO A 101 3.98 14.96 6.44
N VAL A 102 3.08 14.13 6.96
CA VAL A 102 2.96 12.71 6.57
C VAL A 102 1.72 12.49 5.72
N ILE A 103 1.90 11.87 4.55
CA ILE A 103 0.86 11.48 3.61
C ILE A 103 0.42 10.07 3.96
N ARG A 104 -0.85 9.89 4.32
CA ARG A 104 -1.39 8.60 4.77
C ARG A 104 -2.13 7.92 3.63
N VAL A 105 -1.61 6.79 3.15
CA VAL A 105 -2.23 6.01 2.08
C VAL A 105 -2.50 4.59 2.58
N GLY A 106 -3.76 4.24 2.74
CA GLY A 106 -4.17 2.90 3.15
C GLY A 106 -4.08 1.90 1.99
N ARG A 107 -3.59 0.70 2.26
CA ARG A 107 -3.87 -0.50 1.46
C ARG A 107 -5.23 -1.03 1.90
N ILE A 108 -6.28 -0.38 1.41
CA ILE A 108 -7.66 -0.54 1.90
C ILE A 108 -8.67 -0.14 0.82
N ALA A 109 -9.86 -0.71 0.89
CA ALA A 109 -10.99 -0.45 0.00
C ALA A 109 -10.69 -0.79 -1.48
N GLY A 110 -10.00 -1.90 -1.73
CA GLY A 110 -9.74 -2.35 -3.09
C GLY A 110 -8.66 -3.42 -3.23
N GLN A 111 -7.92 -3.75 -2.17
CA GLN A 111 -6.79 -4.67 -2.19
C GLN A 111 -7.26 -6.14 -2.14
N PHE A 112 -8.18 -6.52 -3.02
CA PHE A 112 -8.87 -7.82 -3.03
C PHE A 112 -8.29 -8.82 -4.05
N ALA A 113 -7.26 -8.45 -4.81
CA ALA A 113 -6.64 -9.31 -5.82
C ALA A 113 -5.16 -9.55 -5.50
N LYS A 114 -4.68 -10.77 -5.72
CA LYS A 114 -3.29 -11.16 -5.42
C LYS A 114 -2.66 -11.98 -6.56
N PRO A 115 -1.44 -11.64 -7.01
CA PRO A 115 -0.73 -12.47 -7.98
C PRO A 115 -0.21 -13.76 -7.32
N ARG A 116 -0.15 -14.85 -8.09
CA ARG A 116 0.27 -16.17 -7.60
C ARG A 116 1.47 -16.69 -8.40
N SER A 117 2.34 -17.43 -7.71
CA SER A 117 3.49 -18.10 -8.34
C SER A 117 3.09 -19.27 -9.24
N ALA A 118 1.93 -19.88 -8.98
CA ALA A 118 1.37 -21.00 -9.74
C ALA A 118 -0.14 -20.81 -9.92
N ASP A 119 -0.66 -21.25 -11.06
CA ASP A 119 -2.08 -21.10 -11.40
C ASP A 119 -2.97 -22.10 -10.64
N THR A 120 -2.40 -23.20 -10.17
CA THR A 120 -3.08 -24.24 -9.40
C THR A 120 -2.37 -24.53 -8.07
N GLU A 121 -3.11 -25.11 -7.15
CA GLU A 121 -2.68 -25.57 -5.84
C GLU A 121 -3.14 -27.01 -5.64
N THR A 122 -2.25 -27.87 -5.13
CA THR A 122 -2.53 -29.29 -4.87
C THR A 122 -2.45 -29.57 -3.37
N ILE A 123 -3.55 -30.06 -2.79
CA ILE A 123 -3.62 -30.46 -1.38
C ILE A 123 -4.22 -31.87 -1.32
N ASN A 124 -3.54 -32.78 -0.61
CA ASN A 124 -3.98 -34.17 -0.44
C ASN A 124 -4.36 -34.89 -1.76
N GLY A 125 -3.61 -34.63 -2.84
CA GLY A 125 -3.83 -35.24 -4.16
C GLY A 125 -4.91 -34.59 -5.02
N VAL A 126 -5.64 -33.59 -4.50
CA VAL A 126 -6.63 -32.82 -5.27
C VAL A 126 -6.00 -31.52 -5.76
N THR A 127 -6.13 -31.21 -7.05
CA THR A 127 -5.58 -29.99 -7.68
C THR A 127 -6.71 -29.04 -8.07
N LEU A 128 -6.68 -27.82 -7.55
CA LEU A 128 -7.67 -26.76 -7.81
C LEU A 128 -6.99 -25.47 -8.27
N PRO A 129 -7.71 -24.50 -8.86
CA PRO A 129 -7.17 -23.17 -9.09
C PRO A 129 -6.65 -22.53 -7.79
N SER A 130 -5.53 -21.82 -7.88
CA SER A 130 -4.99 -21.04 -6.76
C SER A 130 -5.99 -19.95 -6.35
N TYR A 131 -6.12 -19.71 -5.04
CA TYR A 131 -6.81 -18.52 -4.52
C TYR A 131 -6.11 -17.23 -5.01
N ARG A 132 -6.82 -16.36 -5.73
CA ARG A 132 -6.30 -15.11 -6.31
C ARG A 132 -6.81 -13.86 -5.61
N GLY A 133 -7.36 -14.01 -4.40
CA GLY A 133 -8.02 -12.94 -3.67
C GLY A 133 -9.53 -12.92 -3.95
N ASP A 134 -10.27 -12.38 -2.99
CA ASP A 134 -11.74 -12.42 -2.96
C ASP A 134 -12.42 -11.75 -4.15
N LEU A 135 -11.73 -10.86 -4.87
CA LEU A 135 -12.20 -10.27 -6.11
C LEU A 135 -12.40 -11.31 -7.22
N VAL A 136 -11.63 -12.41 -7.18
CA VAL A 136 -11.61 -13.45 -8.22
C VAL A 136 -12.34 -14.71 -7.76
N ASN A 137 -11.91 -15.32 -6.67
CA ASN A 137 -12.42 -16.58 -6.15
C ASN A 137 -12.33 -16.63 -4.62
N GLY A 138 -12.90 -17.67 -4.00
CA GLY A 138 -12.90 -17.85 -2.54
C GLY A 138 -11.66 -18.60 -2.03
N PRO A 139 -11.31 -18.44 -0.76
CA PRO A 139 -10.14 -19.06 -0.17
C PRO A 139 -10.29 -20.56 0.11
N GLU A 140 -11.52 -21.02 0.34
CA GLU A 140 -11.81 -22.42 0.68
C GLU A 140 -11.29 -23.37 -0.42
N PHE A 141 -10.68 -24.49 -0.02
CA PHE A 141 -10.13 -25.45 -0.97
C PHE A 141 -11.21 -26.40 -1.49
N THR A 142 -12.19 -25.85 -2.20
CA THR A 142 -13.28 -26.59 -2.87
C THR A 142 -13.39 -26.15 -4.33
N PRO A 143 -13.82 -27.03 -5.26
CA PRO A 143 -14.02 -26.66 -6.67
C PRO A 143 -14.90 -25.42 -6.84
N GLU A 144 -15.97 -25.31 -6.06
CA GLU A 144 -16.94 -24.23 -6.12
C GLU A 144 -16.31 -22.91 -5.68
N ALA A 145 -15.61 -22.91 -4.54
CA ALA A 145 -14.96 -21.69 -4.04
C ALA A 145 -13.80 -21.24 -4.94
N ARG A 146 -13.02 -22.18 -5.51
CA ARG A 146 -11.84 -21.85 -6.33
C ARG A 146 -12.16 -21.45 -7.77
N THR A 147 -13.37 -21.67 -8.24
CA THR A 147 -13.79 -21.24 -9.58
C THR A 147 -13.94 -19.71 -9.62
N PRO A 148 -13.27 -19.00 -10.56
CA PRO A 148 -13.45 -17.56 -10.72
C PRO A 148 -14.91 -17.17 -10.99
N ASP A 149 -15.44 -16.24 -10.21
CA ASP A 149 -16.84 -15.80 -10.26
C ASP A 149 -16.90 -14.29 -10.56
N PRO A 150 -17.40 -13.87 -11.74
CA PRO A 150 -17.42 -12.46 -12.11
C PRO A 150 -18.29 -11.62 -11.17
N VAL A 151 -19.31 -12.19 -10.51
CA VAL A 151 -20.17 -11.47 -9.55
C VAL A 151 -19.36 -10.95 -8.36
N ARG A 152 -18.22 -11.56 -8.05
CA ARG A 152 -17.30 -11.07 -7.01
C ARG A 152 -16.73 -9.69 -7.32
N LEU A 153 -16.66 -9.27 -8.59
CA LEU A 153 -16.25 -7.92 -8.96
C LEU A 153 -17.22 -6.85 -8.40
N LEU A 154 -18.53 -7.08 -8.54
CA LEU A 154 -19.56 -6.19 -7.97
C LEU A 154 -19.54 -6.22 -6.43
N ARG A 155 -19.33 -7.40 -5.85
CA ARG A 155 -19.20 -7.53 -4.38
C ARG A 155 -17.98 -6.77 -3.87
N GLY A 156 -16.83 -6.90 -4.53
CA GLY A 156 -15.60 -6.19 -4.19
C GLY A 156 -15.78 -4.68 -4.25
N TYR A 157 -16.42 -4.18 -5.32
CA TYR A 157 -16.80 -2.77 -5.42
C TYR A 157 -17.70 -2.33 -4.25
N GLY A 158 -18.74 -3.10 -3.92
CA GLY A 158 -19.63 -2.78 -2.80
C GLY A 158 -18.91 -2.71 -1.45
N ARG A 159 -17.99 -3.66 -1.19
CA ARG A 159 -17.16 -3.68 0.03
C ARG A 159 -16.19 -2.50 0.07
N ALA A 160 -15.57 -2.15 -1.06
CA ALA A 160 -14.73 -0.96 -1.19
C ALA A 160 -15.52 0.32 -0.90
N ALA A 161 -16.71 0.48 -1.48
CA ALA A 161 -17.56 1.64 -1.30
C ALA A 161 -17.99 1.83 0.17
N MET A 162 -18.44 0.75 0.83
CA MET A 162 -18.82 0.78 2.25
C MET A 162 -17.62 1.12 3.15
N THR A 163 -16.47 0.51 2.87
CA THR A 163 -15.23 0.76 3.63
C THR A 163 -14.79 2.22 3.49
N LEU A 164 -14.72 2.74 2.25
CA LEU A 164 -14.32 4.12 2.00
C LEU A 164 -15.31 5.14 2.58
N ASN A 165 -16.60 4.87 2.49
CA ASN A 165 -17.63 5.71 3.13
C ASN A 165 -17.43 5.77 4.66
N PHE A 166 -17.14 4.63 5.28
CA PHE A 166 -16.87 4.56 6.71
C PHE A 166 -15.57 5.30 7.09
N ILE A 167 -14.49 5.15 6.31
CA ILE A 167 -13.24 5.92 6.50
C ILE A 167 -13.51 7.42 6.45
N ARG A 168 -14.25 7.89 5.43
CA ARG A 168 -14.58 9.32 5.28
C ARG A 168 -15.39 9.84 6.47
N ALA A 169 -16.39 9.09 6.92
CA ALA A 169 -17.18 9.44 8.11
C ALA A 169 -16.31 9.51 9.38
N LEU A 170 -15.40 8.56 9.59
CA LEU A 170 -14.48 8.58 10.73
C LEU A 170 -13.56 9.82 10.67
N SER A 171 -12.98 10.11 9.51
CA SER A 171 -12.14 11.29 9.29
C SER A 171 -12.82 12.62 9.61
N ASP A 172 -14.15 12.72 9.42
CA ASP A 172 -14.92 13.92 9.72
C ASP A 172 -15.42 13.99 11.17
N CYS A 173 -15.62 12.86 11.85
CA CYS A 173 -16.21 12.79 13.20
C CYS A 173 -15.20 12.79 14.35
N GLY A 174 -13.96 13.23 14.14
CA GLY A 174 -12.95 13.28 15.21
C GLY A 174 -12.41 11.91 15.62
N PHE A 175 -12.51 10.88 14.76
CA PHE A 175 -11.80 9.61 14.98
C PHE A 175 -10.28 9.81 15.17
N ALA A 176 -9.76 10.84 14.52
CA ALA A 176 -8.38 11.27 14.62
C ALA A 176 -8.21 12.47 15.55
N ASP A 177 -9.14 12.66 16.48
CA ASP A 177 -9.03 13.70 17.50
C ASP A 177 -7.79 13.44 18.36
N LEU A 178 -6.76 14.24 18.10
CA LEU A 178 -5.48 14.20 18.79
C LEU A 178 -5.55 14.85 20.18
N HIS A 179 -6.69 15.44 20.56
CA HIS A 179 -6.92 16.07 21.86
C HIS A 179 -7.20 15.04 22.97
N HIS A 180 -7.56 13.79 22.60
CA HIS A 180 -7.82 12.70 23.53
C HIS A 180 -6.92 11.46 23.34
N PRO A 181 -5.59 11.58 23.54
CA PRO A 181 -4.68 10.45 23.43
C PRO A 181 -4.91 9.35 24.47
N GLU A 182 -5.64 9.61 25.57
CA GLU A 182 -6.08 8.61 26.52
C GLU A 182 -7.04 7.56 25.92
N ASN A 183 -7.69 7.89 24.79
CA ASN A 183 -8.51 6.94 24.05
C ASN A 183 -7.66 5.98 23.19
N TRP A 184 -6.35 6.19 23.16
CA TRP A 184 -5.42 5.28 22.49
C TRP A 184 -4.99 4.26 23.52
N ASP A 185 -5.57 3.06 23.41
CA ASP A 185 -5.21 1.92 24.24
C ASP A 185 -3.70 1.67 24.12
N LEU A 186 -2.94 1.84 25.21
CA LEU A 186 -1.50 1.58 25.28
C LEU A 186 -1.19 0.30 26.06
N ASP A 187 -2.22 -0.45 26.48
CA ASP A 187 -2.03 -1.63 27.33
C ASP A 187 -1.23 -2.70 26.61
N PHE A 188 -1.37 -2.80 25.28
CA PHE A 188 -0.55 -3.71 24.49
C PHE A 188 0.94 -3.30 24.55
N MET A 189 1.28 -2.01 24.51
CA MET A 189 2.68 -1.54 24.57
C MET A 189 3.33 -1.73 25.93
N SER A 190 2.59 -2.01 27.01
CA SER A 190 3.14 -2.10 28.38
C SER A 190 4.39 -2.98 28.51
N HIS A 191 4.52 -3.99 27.64
CA HIS A 191 5.64 -4.95 27.62
C HIS A 191 6.80 -4.54 26.70
N SER A 192 6.63 -3.50 25.87
CA SER A 192 7.67 -3.03 24.95
C SER A 192 8.69 -2.14 25.67
N PRO A 193 10.00 -2.33 25.46
CA PRO A 193 11.03 -1.40 25.92
C PRO A 193 10.82 0.03 25.42
N LEU A 194 10.15 0.20 24.26
CA LEU A 194 9.88 1.48 23.62
C LEU A 194 8.62 2.18 24.11
N ALA A 195 7.86 1.56 25.01
CA ALA A 195 6.60 2.12 25.53
C ALA A 195 6.78 3.49 26.19
N LYS A 196 7.92 3.69 26.88
CA LYS A 196 8.23 4.97 27.53
C LYS A 196 8.43 6.08 26.51
N GLU A 197 9.18 5.81 25.45
CA GLU A 197 9.45 6.78 24.39
C GLU A 197 8.17 7.14 23.65
N TYR A 198 7.35 6.15 23.30
CA TYR A 198 6.05 6.41 22.68
C TYR A 198 5.17 7.31 23.54
N ARG A 199 5.03 7.01 24.84
CA ARG A 199 4.27 7.84 25.78
C ARG A 199 4.78 9.27 25.81
N GLN A 200 6.11 9.45 25.82
CA GLN A 200 6.72 10.78 25.79
C GLN A 200 6.33 11.56 24.52
N VAL A 201 6.42 10.93 23.34
CA VAL A 201 6.03 11.59 22.07
C VAL A 201 4.56 11.98 22.09
N VAL A 202 3.68 11.10 22.59
CA VAL A 202 2.24 11.41 22.72
C VAL A 202 1.99 12.57 23.68
N GLU A 203 2.65 12.61 24.83
CA GLU A 203 2.56 13.72 25.79
C GLU A 203 3.03 15.04 25.17
N GLU A 204 4.15 15.04 24.46
CA GLU A 204 4.71 16.22 23.78
C GLU A 204 3.78 16.74 22.67
N LEU A 205 3.20 15.85 21.86
CA LEU A 205 2.19 16.21 20.86
C LEU A 205 0.94 16.81 21.51
N SER A 206 0.46 16.21 22.60
CA SER A 206 -0.70 16.70 23.37
C SER A 206 -0.46 18.11 23.91
N HIS A 207 0.73 18.37 24.45
CA HIS A 207 1.12 19.70 24.92
C HIS A 207 1.19 20.72 23.77
N SER A 208 1.71 20.31 22.62
CA SER A 208 1.86 21.17 21.44
C SER A 208 0.50 21.58 20.87
N LEU A 209 -0.46 20.66 20.83
CA LEU A 209 -1.84 20.94 20.43
C LEU A 209 -2.52 21.92 21.38
N LYS A 210 -2.43 21.68 22.70
CA LYS A 210 -2.96 22.61 23.73
C LYS A 210 -2.34 24.01 23.64
N PHE A 211 -1.06 24.10 23.30
CA PHE A 211 -0.38 25.37 23.10
C PHE A 211 -0.93 26.14 21.89
N MET A 212 -1.12 25.47 20.75
CA MET A 212 -1.73 26.09 19.56
C MET A 212 -3.16 26.57 19.82
N GLU A 213 -3.94 25.83 20.62
CA GLU A 213 -5.27 26.27 21.05
C GLU A 213 -5.23 27.53 21.90
N THR A 214 -4.31 27.56 22.87
CA THR A 214 -4.14 28.70 23.80
C THR A 214 -3.75 29.99 23.07
N LEU A 215 -3.00 29.89 21.96
CA LEU A 215 -2.62 31.03 21.12
C LEU A 215 -3.79 31.58 20.27
N GLY A 216 -4.97 30.96 20.31
CA GLY A 216 -6.16 31.45 19.59
C GLY A 216 -6.12 31.23 18.08
N SER A 217 -5.11 30.52 17.55
CA SER A 217 -5.00 30.10 16.15
C SER A 217 -5.88 28.88 15.83
N ALA A 218 -6.48 28.24 16.84
CA ALA A 218 -7.36 27.08 16.70
C ALA A 218 -8.86 27.45 16.65
N ARG A 219 -9.28 28.21 15.64
CA ARG A 219 -10.67 28.13 15.12
C ARG A 219 -10.76 27.31 13.83
N ASN A 220 -9.74 26.53 13.51
CA ASN A 220 -9.60 25.92 12.19
C ASN A 220 -10.08 24.47 12.17
N SER A 221 -11.23 24.24 11.53
CA SER A 221 -11.73 22.93 11.08
C SER A 221 -10.67 22.07 10.36
N ASP A 222 -9.59 22.67 9.87
CA ASP A 222 -8.54 22.02 9.11
C ASP A 222 -7.55 21.20 9.96
N LEU A 223 -7.36 21.56 11.26
CA LEU A 223 -6.52 20.76 12.17
C LEU A 223 -7.21 19.45 12.58
N ASN A 224 -8.55 19.41 12.55
CA ASN A 224 -9.34 18.25 12.99
C ASN A 224 -9.56 17.22 11.88
N ARG A 225 -9.24 17.53 10.63
CA ARG A 225 -9.49 16.66 9.48
C ARG A 225 -8.25 15.88 9.08
N VAL A 226 -8.18 14.63 9.51
CA VAL A 226 -7.17 13.70 9.01
C VAL A 226 -7.62 13.10 7.68
N GLN A 227 -6.88 13.45 6.63
CA GLN A 227 -7.10 12.90 5.30
C GLN A 227 -6.39 11.54 5.15
N PHE A 228 -7.15 10.54 4.70
CA PHE A 228 -6.65 9.24 4.26
C PHE A 228 -6.92 9.07 2.76
N PHE A 229 -5.92 8.56 2.05
CA PHE A 229 -6.07 8.08 0.68
C PHE A 229 -6.09 6.56 0.65
N THR A 230 -6.53 5.99 -0.47
CA THR A 230 -6.61 4.54 -0.70
C THR A 230 -5.64 4.12 -1.80
N SER A 231 -5.21 2.87 -1.75
CA SER A 231 -4.33 2.25 -2.73
C SER A 231 -4.56 0.76 -2.81
N HIS A 232 -4.33 0.19 -3.99
CA HIS A 232 -4.27 -1.25 -4.22
C HIS A 232 -3.42 -1.60 -5.44
N GLU A 233 -3.01 -2.86 -5.56
CA GLU A 233 -2.39 -3.38 -6.77
C GLU A 233 -3.46 -3.46 -7.86
N GLY A 234 -3.35 -2.68 -8.93
CA GLY A 234 -4.31 -2.74 -10.03
C GLY A 234 -4.05 -3.97 -10.91
N LEU A 235 -4.28 -5.14 -10.32
CA LEU A 235 -3.94 -6.44 -10.89
C LEU A 235 -5.00 -6.93 -11.88
N HIS A 236 -6.28 -6.80 -11.50
CA HIS A 236 -7.41 -7.29 -12.28
C HIS A 236 -7.84 -6.24 -13.31
N LEU A 237 -7.22 -6.23 -14.49
CA LEU A 237 -7.30 -5.11 -15.43
C LEU A 237 -8.71 -4.84 -15.95
N HIS A 238 -9.56 -5.86 -16.09
CA HIS A 238 -10.97 -5.66 -16.42
C HIS A 238 -11.72 -4.85 -15.34
N TYR A 239 -11.37 -5.02 -14.06
CA TYR A 239 -11.98 -4.29 -12.95
C TYR A 239 -11.51 -2.83 -12.96
N GLU A 240 -10.20 -2.62 -13.11
CA GLU A 240 -9.61 -1.28 -13.21
C GLU A 240 -10.14 -0.50 -14.42
N GLN A 241 -10.17 -1.13 -15.60
CA GLN A 241 -10.77 -0.58 -16.81
C GLN A 241 -12.23 -0.18 -16.56
N SER A 242 -13.00 -1.07 -15.94
CA SER A 242 -14.42 -0.83 -15.67
C SER A 242 -14.67 0.29 -14.67
N LEU A 243 -13.67 0.78 -13.95
CA LEU A 243 -13.76 1.94 -13.04
C LEU A 243 -12.98 3.15 -13.56
N THR A 244 -12.48 3.09 -14.79
CA THR A 244 -11.74 4.18 -15.45
C THR A 244 -12.67 5.07 -16.25
N ARG A 245 -12.61 6.38 -16.04
CA ARG A 245 -13.51 7.36 -16.66
C ARG A 245 -12.79 8.62 -17.08
N GLN A 246 -13.32 9.28 -18.10
CA GLN A 246 -13.13 10.72 -18.26
C GLN A 246 -14.05 11.43 -17.27
N VAL A 247 -13.57 12.51 -16.67
CA VAL A 247 -14.34 13.30 -15.71
C VAL A 247 -14.66 14.67 -16.30
N PRO A 248 -15.79 15.30 -15.93
CA PRO A 248 -16.08 16.66 -16.37
C PRO A 248 -14.95 17.62 -15.98
N ASN A 249 -14.65 18.56 -16.87
CA ASN A 249 -13.68 19.65 -16.66
C ASN A 249 -12.21 19.22 -16.48
N ARG A 250 -11.82 17.97 -16.79
CA ARG A 250 -10.41 17.55 -16.87
C ARG A 250 -10.16 16.67 -18.10
N SER A 251 -8.97 16.78 -18.67
CA SER A 251 -8.53 15.92 -19.76
C SER A 251 -8.01 14.58 -19.24
N GLY A 252 -7.97 13.58 -20.13
CA GLY A 252 -7.47 12.25 -19.83
C GLY A 252 -8.45 11.37 -19.08
N TYR A 253 -7.96 10.20 -18.65
CA TYR A 253 -8.75 9.19 -17.98
C TYR A 253 -8.22 8.96 -16.57
N TYR A 254 -9.11 8.86 -15.60
CA TYR A 254 -8.77 8.57 -14.21
C TYR A 254 -9.29 7.18 -13.88
N ASN A 255 -8.44 6.34 -13.31
CA ASN A 255 -8.91 5.15 -12.63
C ASN A 255 -9.51 5.58 -11.30
N LEU A 256 -10.83 5.54 -11.19
CA LEU A 256 -11.56 6.00 -10.02
C LEU A 256 -11.88 4.87 -9.03
N SER A 257 -11.20 3.72 -9.18
CA SER A 257 -11.23 2.64 -8.19
C SER A 257 -10.45 2.99 -6.92
N THR A 258 -9.41 3.81 -7.03
CA THR A 258 -8.53 4.17 -5.91
C THR A 258 -7.69 5.40 -6.21
N HIS A 259 -7.08 5.99 -5.18
CA HIS A 259 -6.26 7.19 -5.36
C HIS A 259 -4.88 6.86 -5.95
N LEU A 260 -4.21 5.85 -5.38
CA LEU A 260 -2.86 5.41 -5.77
C LEU A 260 -2.86 3.92 -6.11
N PRO A 261 -3.09 3.54 -7.37
CA PRO A 261 -2.87 2.18 -7.79
C PRO A 261 -1.37 1.89 -7.98
N TRP A 262 -0.96 0.62 -7.84
CA TRP A 262 0.41 0.20 -8.19
C TRP A 262 0.47 -1.04 -9.08
N ILE A 263 1.61 -1.21 -9.74
CA ILE A 263 1.98 -2.35 -10.58
C ILE A 263 2.87 -3.28 -9.76
N GLY A 264 2.45 -4.54 -9.62
CA GLY A 264 3.18 -5.56 -8.89
C GLY A 264 4.47 -6.01 -9.59
N PHE A 265 5.37 -6.61 -8.82
CA PHE A 265 6.68 -7.05 -9.33
C PHE A 265 6.54 -8.09 -10.46
N ARG A 266 5.48 -8.93 -10.43
CA ARG A 266 5.22 -9.98 -11.43
C ARG A 266 4.52 -9.48 -12.70
N THR A 267 4.11 -8.22 -12.72
CA THR A 267 3.33 -7.58 -13.79
C THR A 267 3.98 -6.30 -14.31
N ALA A 268 5.22 -6.01 -13.90
CA ALA A 268 5.95 -4.79 -14.25
C ALA A 268 6.79 -4.90 -15.54
N ALA A 269 6.47 -5.82 -16.46
CA ALA A 269 7.19 -5.92 -17.74
C ALA A 269 6.81 -4.78 -18.67
N THR A 270 7.82 -4.10 -19.24
CA THR A 270 7.68 -2.80 -19.94
C THR A 270 6.74 -2.83 -21.15
N THR A 271 6.45 -4.02 -21.68
CA THR A 271 5.57 -4.27 -22.84
C THR A 271 4.27 -5.00 -22.49
N ASP A 272 4.07 -5.41 -21.23
CA ASP A 272 2.89 -6.16 -20.79
C ASP A 272 1.68 -5.22 -20.58
N ALA A 273 0.49 -5.84 -20.49
CA ALA A 273 -0.80 -5.18 -20.36
C ALA A 273 -0.89 -4.16 -19.21
N HIS A 274 -0.31 -4.46 -18.05
CA HIS A 274 -0.34 -3.54 -16.92
C HIS A 274 0.37 -2.22 -17.26
N ILE A 275 1.57 -2.26 -17.82
CA ILE A 275 2.29 -1.04 -18.20
C ILE A 275 1.50 -0.25 -19.25
N GLU A 276 0.87 -0.92 -20.21
CA GLU A 276 -0.02 -0.27 -21.18
C GLU A 276 -1.20 0.43 -20.52
N TYR A 277 -1.97 -0.28 -19.68
CA TYR A 277 -3.10 0.30 -18.97
C TYR A 277 -2.67 1.51 -18.12
N PHE A 278 -1.62 1.36 -17.33
CA PHE A 278 -1.15 2.40 -16.40
C PHE A 278 -0.50 3.61 -17.09
N SER A 279 -0.02 3.47 -18.33
CA SER A 279 0.61 4.56 -19.08
C SER A 279 -0.34 5.71 -19.45
N GLY A 280 -1.66 5.46 -19.52
CA GLY A 280 -2.62 6.48 -19.94
C GLY A 280 -3.61 6.95 -18.88
N ILE A 281 -3.61 6.36 -17.68
CA ILE A 281 -4.39 6.91 -16.56
C ILE A 281 -3.69 8.13 -15.96
N GLN A 282 -4.45 9.06 -15.39
CA GLN A 282 -3.94 10.31 -14.80
C GLN A 282 -3.48 10.16 -13.34
N ASN A 283 -3.91 9.10 -12.65
CA ASN A 283 -3.50 8.79 -11.28
C ASN A 283 -1.98 8.80 -11.09
N PRO A 284 -1.47 9.12 -9.89
CA PRO A 284 -0.14 8.69 -9.53
C PRO A 284 -0.07 7.16 -9.59
N VAL A 285 1.06 6.61 -10.05
CA VAL A 285 1.26 5.17 -10.24
C VAL A 285 2.49 4.71 -9.47
N GLY A 286 2.32 3.73 -8.60
CA GLY A 286 3.44 3.01 -7.99
C GLY A 286 3.90 1.84 -8.86
N VAL A 287 5.19 1.53 -8.86
CA VAL A 287 5.73 0.31 -9.48
C VAL A 287 6.65 -0.39 -8.51
N LYS A 288 6.39 -1.68 -8.25
CA LYS A 288 7.27 -2.51 -7.42
C LYS A 288 8.55 -2.81 -8.19
N VAL A 289 9.70 -2.45 -7.63
CA VAL A 289 11.03 -2.74 -8.19
C VAL A 289 11.84 -3.60 -7.24
N GLY A 290 12.75 -4.43 -7.76
CA GLY A 290 13.47 -5.39 -6.93
C GLY A 290 14.55 -6.17 -7.68
N PRO A 291 15.05 -7.28 -7.10
CA PRO A 291 16.19 -8.01 -7.63
C PRO A 291 15.94 -8.51 -9.06
N GLY A 292 16.94 -8.39 -9.92
CA GLY A 292 16.87 -8.82 -11.33
C GLY A 292 16.34 -7.76 -12.31
N MET A 293 15.85 -6.61 -11.84
CA MET A 293 15.54 -5.48 -12.73
C MET A 293 16.81 -4.75 -13.17
N SER A 294 16.92 -4.41 -14.45
CA SER A 294 18.10 -3.75 -15.02
C SER A 294 17.96 -2.22 -15.04
N SER A 295 19.09 -1.53 -15.21
CA SER A 295 19.12 -0.08 -15.43
C SER A 295 18.30 0.34 -16.67
N GLN A 296 18.32 -0.45 -17.74
CA GLN A 296 17.54 -0.15 -18.95
C GLN A 296 16.04 -0.25 -18.65
N TRP A 297 15.65 -1.31 -17.95
CA TRP A 297 14.26 -1.56 -17.60
C TRP A 297 13.63 -0.41 -16.83
N ILE A 298 14.30 0.09 -15.78
CA ILE A 298 13.74 1.18 -14.98
C ILE A 298 13.67 2.49 -15.76
N GLN A 299 14.59 2.74 -16.70
CA GLN A 299 14.53 3.90 -17.60
C GLN A 299 13.34 3.79 -18.55
N GLU A 300 13.08 2.61 -19.14
CA GLU A 300 11.89 2.35 -19.97
C GLU A 300 10.59 2.55 -19.17
N LEU A 301 10.55 2.14 -17.90
CA LEU A 301 9.39 2.39 -17.03
C LEU A 301 9.14 3.89 -16.81
N VAL A 302 10.21 4.67 -16.56
CA VAL A 302 10.12 6.13 -16.46
C VAL A 302 9.58 6.74 -17.76
N GLU A 303 10.06 6.26 -18.90
CA GLU A 303 9.62 6.73 -20.21
C GLU A 303 8.14 6.46 -20.48
N ARG A 304 7.68 5.25 -20.15
CA ARG A 304 6.31 4.78 -20.39
C ARG A 304 5.29 5.40 -19.43
N LEU A 305 5.64 5.53 -18.14
CA LEU A 305 4.68 5.88 -17.09
C LEU A 305 4.73 7.36 -16.68
N ASN A 306 5.83 8.07 -16.97
CA ASN A 306 5.93 9.50 -16.75
C ASN A 306 6.54 10.23 -17.98
N PRO A 307 5.88 10.15 -19.16
CA PRO A 307 6.38 10.74 -20.40
C PRO A 307 6.57 12.26 -20.35
N HIS A 308 5.82 12.95 -19.48
CA HIS A 308 5.77 14.40 -19.38
C HIS A 308 6.53 14.97 -18.17
N SER A 309 7.30 14.13 -17.46
CA SER A 309 8.07 14.54 -16.28
C SER A 309 7.22 15.23 -15.20
N GLU A 310 6.00 14.75 -15.00
CA GLU A 310 5.08 15.28 -13.99
C GLU A 310 5.55 14.83 -12.59
N GLU A 311 5.71 15.77 -11.67
CA GLU A 311 6.08 15.45 -10.29
C GLU A 311 4.94 14.73 -9.56
N GLY A 312 5.27 13.77 -8.70
CA GLY A 312 4.28 12.96 -7.99
C GLY A 312 3.56 11.92 -8.86
N LYS A 313 3.81 11.88 -10.17
CA LYS A 313 3.18 10.95 -11.11
C LYS A 313 3.66 9.50 -10.95
N LEU A 314 4.95 9.29 -10.74
CA LEU A 314 5.56 7.95 -10.71
C LEU A 314 6.31 7.73 -9.41
N LEU A 315 6.05 6.57 -8.80
CA LEU A 315 6.73 6.13 -7.60
C LEU A 315 7.38 4.77 -7.85
N PHE A 316 8.63 4.61 -7.39
CA PHE A 316 9.28 3.29 -7.33
C PHE A 316 9.26 2.77 -5.91
N ILE A 317 8.59 1.62 -5.74
CA ILE A 317 8.44 0.93 -4.46
C ILE A 317 9.43 -0.23 -4.44
N HIS A 318 10.62 -0.02 -3.87
CA HIS A 318 11.71 -0.99 -3.95
C HIS A 318 11.60 -2.06 -2.85
N ARG A 319 11.85 -3.32 -3.21
CA ARG A 319 11.78 -4.50 -2.34
C ARG A 319 12.89 -5.50 -2.64
N PHE A 320 14.10 -5.24 -2.17
CA PHE A 320 15.28 -6.05 -2.53
C PHE A 320 15.48 -7.25 -1.60
N GLY A 321 15.08 -7.15 -0.35
CA GLY A 321 15.53 -8.04 0.71
C GLY A 321 16.84 -7.53 1.29
N VAL A 322 17.03 -7.77 2.59
CA VAL A 322 18.18 -7.31 3.38
C VAL A 322 19.54 -7.67 2.77
N ASN A 323 19.62 -8.83 2.12
CA ASN A 323 20.86 -9.34 1.54
C ASN A 323 21.18 -8.78 0.15
N ASN A 324 20.19 -8.21 -0.56
CA ASN A 324 20.35 -7.80 -1.96
C ASN A 324 20.29 -6.28 -2.15
N ILE A 325 19.81 -5.53 -1.16
CA ILE A 325 19.54 -4.09 -1.33
C ILE A 325 20.81 -3.29 -1.60
N ALA A 326 21.91 -3.60 -0.89
CA ALA A 326 23.18 -2.89 -1.02
C ALA A 326 23.76 -2.94 -2.44
N GLU A 327 23.60 -4.06 -3.13
CA GLU A 327 24.08 -4.23 -4.51
C GLU A 327 23.04 -3.80 -5.55
N GLY A 328 21.76 -4.04 -5.27
CA GLY A 328 20.69 -3.92 -6.26
C GLY A 328 20.11 -2.52 -6.43
N LEU A 329 19.99 -1.74 -5.34
CA LEU A 329 19.32 -0.43 -5.38
C LEU A 329 20.17 0.69 -6.02
N PRO A 330 21.48 0.87 -5.70
CA PRO A 330 22.26 1.99 -6.23
C PRO A 330 22.30 2.09 -7.77
N PRO A 331 22.49 1.00 -8.54
CA PRO A 331 22.47 1.06 -10.00
C PRO A 331 21.14 1.57 -10.56
N LEU A 332 20.01 1.23 -9.93
CA LEU A 332 18.69 1.69 -10.36
C LEU A 332 18.48 3.17 -10.05
N ILE A 333 18.91 3.65 -8.87
CA ILE A 333 18.89 5.08 -8.54
C ILE A 333 19.67 5.87 -9.58
N GLN A 334 20.88 5.44 -9.90
CA GLN A 334 21.73 6.11 -10.90
C GLN A 334 21.11 6.07 -12.29
N ALA A 335 20.44 4.98 -12.66
CA ALA A 335 19.72 4.88 -13.93
C ALA A 335 18.57 5.89 -14.03
N VAL A 336 17.77 6.03 -12.98
CA VAL A 336 16.69 7.03 -12.95
C VAL A 336 17.25 8.44 -12.97
N LYS A 337 18.31 8.74 -12.22
CA LYS A 337 18.96 10.08 -12.24
C LYS A 337 19.38 10.49 -13.65
N ARG A 338 19.91 9.56 -14.46
CA ARG A 338 20.28 9.83 -15.87
C ARG A 338 19.10 10.21 -16.76
N THR A 339 17.88 9.82 -16.42
CA THR A 339 16.68 10.23 -17.17
C THR A 339 16.32 11.70 -16.95
N GLY A 340 16.78 12.30 -15.85
CA GLY A 340 16.40 13.65 -15.43
C GLY A 340 14.91 13.82 -15.07
N ARG A 341 14.13 12.74 -14.96
CA ARG A 341 12.69 12.80 -14.66
C ARG A 341 12.41 12.60 -13.18
N PRO A 342 11.41 13.31 -12.62
CA PRO A 342 11.06 13.19 -11.21
C PRO A 342 10.38 11.85 -10.93
N VAL A 343 10.81 11.19 -9.85
CA VAL A 343 10.14 10.04 -9.26
C VAL A 343 10.19 10.14 -7.74
N LEU A 344 9.25 9.48 -7.07
CA LEU A 344 9.29 9.28 -5.62
C LEU A 344 9.80 7.87 -5.30
N TRP A 345 10.83 7.78 -4.46
CA TRP A 345 11.34 6.51 -3.95
C TRP A 345 10.65 6.12 -2.65
N VAL A 346 10.18 4.88 -2.59
CA VAL A 346 9.45 4.30 -1.46
C VAL A 346 10.06 2.95 -1.11
N SER A 347 10.31 2.70 0.17
CA SER A 347 10.84 1.41 0.63
C SER A 347 9.71 0.44 0.99
N ASP A 348 9.71 -0.75 0.39
CA ASP A 348 8.95 -1.93 0.81
C ASP A 348 9.93 -2.98 1.35
N PRO A 349 10.29 -2.90 2.64
CA PRO A 349 11.25 -3.81 3.25
C PRO A 349 10.62 -5.16 3.64
N MET A 350 9.39 -5.45 3.22
CA MET A 350 8.66 -6.63 3.69
C MET A 350 8.70 -7.75 2.66
N HIS A 351 8.29 -7.46 1.42
CA HIS A 351 8.16 -8.51 0.43
C HIS A 351 9.52 -9.16 0.12
N GLY A 352 10.62 -8.40 0.21
CA GLY A 352 12.01 -8.85 0.04
C GLY A 352 12.47 -9.92 1.05
N ASN A 353 11.86 -9.94 2.24
CA ASN A 353 12.34 -10.67 3.41
C ASN A 353 11.38 -11.77 3.86
N THR A 354 10.61 -12.34 2.93
CA THR A 354 9.68 -13.44 3.25
C THR A 354 10.41 -14.78 3.23
N GLU A 355 10.24 -15.55 4.30
CA GLU A 355 10.83 -16.87 4.48
C GLU A 355 9.77 -17.90 4.88
N SER A 356 10.14 -19.18 4.85
CA SER A 356 9.26 -20.28 5.27
C SER A 356 9.87 -21.00 6.47
N THR A 357 9.08 -21.12 7.53
CA THR A 357 9.43 -21.84 8.77
C THR A 357 9.42 -23.36 8.53
N GLN A 358 10.04 -24.11 9.45
CA GLN A 358 10.01 -25.58 9.40
C GLN A 358 8.57 -26.14 9.51
N ASN A 359 7.68 -25.40 10.18
CA ASN A 359 6.28 -25.78 10.37
C ASN A 359 5.37 -25.37 9.18
N GLY A 360 5.94 -24.88 8.08
CA GLY A 360 5.20 -24.55 6.86
C GLY A 360 4.52 -23.18 6.84
N TYR A 361 4.61 -22.41 7.93
CA TYR A 361 4.19 -21.00 7.90
C TYR A 361 5.18 -20.18 7.09
N LYS A 362 4.65 -19.26 6.29
CA LYS A 362 5.44 -18.11 5.82
C LYS A 362 5.61 -17.15 6.98
N THR A 363 6.77 -16.54 7.13
CA THR A 363 7.00 -15.48 8.10
C THR A 363 7.98 -14.46 7.52
N ARG A 364 8.26 -13.41 8.29
CA ARG A 364 9.29 -12.41 8.03
C ARG A 364 9.96 -12.09 9.35
N HIS A 365 11.28 -12.10 9.39
CA HIS A 365 12.02 -11.65 10.56
C HIS A 365 12.03 -10.13 10.65
N PHE A 366 11.57 -9.58 11.78
CA PHE A 366 11.50 -8.15 12.02
C PHE A 366 12.84 -7.45 11.76
N ASP A 367 13.95 -8.00 12.28
CA ASP A 367 15.28 -7.41 12.10
C ASP A 367 15.72 -7.34 10.63
N ASN A 368 15.30 -8.28 9.79
CA ASN A 368 15.59 -8.24 8.35
C ASN A 368 14.81 -7.11 7.67
N ILE A 369 13.54 -6.92 8.06
CA ILE A 369 12.71 -5.81 7.58
C ILE A 369 13.33 -4.47 8.00
N LEU A 370 13.70 -4.35 9.28
CA LEU A 370 14.31 -3.14 9.81
C LEU A 370 15.66 -2.85 9.12
N SER A 371 16.52 -3.86 8.97
CA SER A 371 17.83 -3.70 8.35
C SER A 371 17.74 -3.30 6.87
N GLU A 372 16.79 -3.85 6.09
CA GLU A 372 16.58 -3.38 4.71
C GLU A 372 16.15 -1.91 4.66
N LEU A 373 15.27 -1.48 5.58
CA LEU A 373 14.83 -0.10 5.66
C LEU A 373 15.98 0.85 6.02
N GLU A 374 16.79 0.48 7.00
CA GLU A 374 17.97 1.25 7.38
C GLU A 374 18.95 1.39 6.21
N GLN A 375 19.29 0.28 5.56
CA GLN A 375 20.14 0.27 4.38
C GLN A 375 19.57 1.16 3.27
N ALA A 376 18.26 1.15 3.03
CA ALA A 376 17.62 2.02 2.05
C ALA A 376 17.86 3.51 2.37
N ILE A 377 17.71 3.91 3.64
CA ILE A 377 17.97 5.29 4.09
C ILE A 377 19.44 5.66 3.85
N GLU A 378 20.37 4.78 4.22
CA GLU A 378 21.80 4.97 3.98
C GLU A 378 22.14 5.11 2.49
N ILE A 379 21.61 4.22 1.65
CA ILE A 379 21.84 4.20 0.21
C ILE A 379 21.31 5.48 -0.44
N HIS A 380 20.07 5.90 -0.12
CA HIS A 380 19.54 7.15 -0.67
C HIS A 380 20.41 8.35 -0.28
N ARG A 381 20.91 8.38 0.97
CA ARG A 381 21.84 9.42 1.44
C ARG A 381 23.18 9.39 0.67
N SER A 382 23.77 8.22 0.44
CA SER A 382 25.04 8.10 -0.31
C SER A 382 24.89 8.44 -1.78
N GLU A 383 23.76 8.09 -2.38
CA GLU A 383 23.46 8.36 -3.79
C GLU A 383 22.98 9.81 -4.03
N GLY A 384 22.84 10.61 -2.96
CA GLY A 384 22.38 12.01 -3.02
C GLY A 384 20.93 12.13 -3.48
N THR A 385 20.07 11.22 -3.03
CA THR A 385 18.63 11.17 -3.35
C THR A 385 17.79 11.08 -2.08
N ILE A 386 16.46 11.14 -2.24
CA ILE A 386 15.50 11.20 -1.14
C ILE A 386 14.72 9.90 -1.09
N LEU A 387 14.79 9.18 0.04
CA LEU A 387 13.79 8.19 0.38
C LEU A 387 12.56 8.93 0.92
N GLY A 388 11.52 9.04 0.09
CA GLY A 388 10.36 9.88 0.38
C GLY A 388 9.20 9.14 1.03
N GLY A 389 9.32 7.85 1.30
CA GLY A 389 8.29 7.11 2.01
C GLY A 389 8.56 5.63 2.25
N VAL A 390 7.59 4.99 2.88
CA VAL A 390 7.57 3.56 3.21
C VAL A 390 6.24 2.91 2.81
N HIS A 391 6.30 1.61 2.55
CA HIS A 391 5.20 0.76 2.14
C HIS A 391 5.20 -0.52 2.98
N PHE A 392 4.25 -0.64 3.90
CA PHE A 392 4.16 -1.76 4.83
C PHE A 392 2.91 -2.62 4.65
N GLU A 393 3.04 -3.90 4.89
CA GLU A 393 1.92 -4.79 5.18
C GLU A 393 1.76 -4.87 6.70
N LEU A 394 0.70 -4.29 7.23
CA LEU A 394 0.46 -4.15 8.67
C LEU A 394 -1.02 -4.29 9.01
N THR A 395 -1.30 -4.63 10.26
CA THR A 395 -2.65 -4.65 10.82
C THR A 395 -2.68 -4.04 12.21
N GLY A 396 -3.81 -3.45 12.58
CA GLY A 396 -4.08 -2.99 13.94
C GLY A 396 -4.57 -4.10 14.87
N ASP A 397 -4.58 -5.35 14.41
CA ASP A 397 -4.95 -6.50 15.23
C ASP A 397 -3.72 -7.11 15.92
N ASP A 398 -3.92 -7.73 17.08
CA ASP A 398 -2.90 -8.51 17.78
C ASP A 398 -2.70 -9.89 17.10
N VAL A 399 -1.88 -9.89 16.05
CA VAL A 399 -1.53 -11.08 15.26
C VAL A 399 -0.10 -11.54 15.53
N THR A 400 0.16 -12.81 15.21
CA THR A 400 1.49 -13.44 15.29
C THR A 400 1.89 -13.93 13.91
N GLU A 401 2.38 -13.01 13.08
CA GLU A 401 2.66 -13.28 11.67
C GLU A 401 4.15 -13.07 11.32
N CYS A 402 4.77 -11.97 11.77
CA CYS A 402 6.21 -11.72 11.65
C CYS A 402 6.94 -12.03 12.96
N ILE A 403 8.03 -12.80 12.91
CA ILE A 403 8.87 -13.14 14.07
C ILE A 403 9.81 -11.99 14.47
N GLY A 404 10.32 -12.00 15.70
CA GLY A 404 11.19 -10.97 16.27
C GLY A 404 10.42 -9.78 16.84
N GLY A 405 11.02 -8.59 16.74
CA GLY A 405 10.52 -7.34 17.35
C GLY A 405 10.70 -7.32 18.87
N ALA A 406 10.22 -6.25 19.51
CA ALA A 406 10.39 -6.02 20.95
C ALA A 406 9.98 -7.20 21.88
N ARG A 407 8.97 -8.00 21.49
CA ARG A 407 8.51 -9.17 22.26
C ARG A 407 9.27 -10.47 21.96
N GLY A 408 10.17 -10.46 20.97
CA GLY A 408 10.92 -11.66 20.57
C GLY A 408 10.01 -12.80 20.12
N LEU A 409 8.98 -12.51 19.31
CA LEU A 409 8.06 -13.54 18.83
C LEU A 409 8.84 -14.62 18.06
N ASP A 410 8.72 -15.88 18.46
CA ASP A 410 9.40 -17.00 17.79
C ASP A 410 8.46 -17.76 16.84
N GLU A 411 9.00 -18.77 16.14
CA GLU A 411 8.21 -19.61 15.22
C GLU A 411 7.08 -20.37 15.92
N ALA A 412 7.25 -20.72 17.20
CA ALA A 412 6.23 -21.43 17.97
C ALA A 412 5.03 -20.51 18.25
N GLY A 413 5.30 -19.23 18.53
CA GLY A 413 4.31 -18.20 18.78
C GLY A 413 3.41 -17.89 17.59
N LEU A 414 3.83 -18.19 16.35
CA LEU A 414 3.03 -17.95 15.13
C LEU A 414 1.64 -18.60 15.22
N LYS A 415 1.52 -19.78 15.83
CA LYS A 415 0.26 -20.53 15.92
C LYS A 415 -0.84 -19.82 16.72
N ARG A 416 -0.49 -18.84 17.57
CA ARG A 416 -1.44 -18.15 18.45
C ARG A 416 -2.51 -17.39 17.66
N ALA A 417 -2.09 -16.63 16.67
CA ALA A 417 -2.92 -15.66 15.96
C ALA A 417 -2.42 -15.39 14.52
N TYR A 418 -2.06 -16.45 13.78
CA TYR A 418 -1.76 -16.33 12.34
C TYR A 418 -3.06 -16.23 11.54
N LYS A 419 -3.46 -15.02 11.15
CA LYS A 419 -4.77 -14.76 10.52
C LYS A 419 -4.69 -14.49 9.02
N THR A 420 -3.55 -14.01 8.53
CA THR A 420 -3.34 -13.80 7.10
C THR A 420 -3.44 -15.12 6.33
N GLN A 421 -4.07 -15.08 5.16
CA GLN A 421 -4.08 -16.20 4.22
C GLN A 421 -3.00 -16.07 3.14
N VAL A 422 -2.25 -14.98 3.21
CA VAL A 422 -1.36 -14.54 2.16
C VAL A 422 0.04 -14.31 2.74
N ASP A 423 0.53 -13.08 2.79
CA ASP A 423 1.83 -12.81 3.39
C ASP A 423 1.70 -12.27 4.83
N PRO A 424 2.71 -12.49 5.69
CA PRO A 424 2.75 -12.06 7.09
C PRO A 424 2.78 -10.54 7.25
N ARG A 425 1.92 -10.00 8.12
CA ARG A 425 1.85 -8.56 8.41
C ARG A 425 2.61 -8.20 9.68
N LEU A 426 3.10 -6.97 9.77
CA LEU A 426 3.48 -6.40 11.04
C LEU A 426 2.23 -6.29 11.92
N ASN A 427 2.33 -6.74 13.15
CA ASN A 427 1.31 -6.45 14.14
C ASN A 427 1.43 -4.99 14.61
N TYR A 428 0.54 -4.60 15.51
CA TYR A 428 0.47 -3.24 16.05
C TYR A 428 1.81 -2.74 16.60
N GLU A 429 2.47 -3.54 17.44
CA GLU A 429 3.71 -3.15 18.12
C GLU A 429 4.87 -3.01 17.15
N GLN A 430 5.03 -4.00 16.28
CA GLN A 430 6.09 -4.00 15.28
C GLN A 430 5.93 -2.82 14.32
N ALA A 431 4.69 -2.43 13.98
CA ALA A 431 4.42 -1.26 13.16
C ALA A 431 4.85 0.05 13.86
N LEU A 432 4.58 0.21 15.16
CA LEU A 432 5.08 1.37 15.91
C LEU A 432 6.61 1.37 16.09
N GLU A 433 7.21 0.20 16.30
CA GLU A 433 8.67 0.03 16.38
C GLU A 433 9.35 0.49 15.08
N MET A 434 8.78 0.13 13.92
CA MET A 434 9.26 0.62 12.62
C MET A 434 9.15 2.14 12.48
N ALA A 435 8.06 2.75 12.96
CA ALA A 435 7.90 4.20 12.91
C ALA A 435 8.96 4.91 13.76
N LEU A 436 9.21 4.44 14.99
CA LEU A 436 10.27 4.98 15.85
C LEU A 436 11.66 4.80 15.21
N ALA A 437 11.95 3.63 14.66
CA ALA A 437 13.23 3.39 14.00
C ALA A 437 13.48 4.36 12.83
N ILE A 438 12.45 4.65 12.02
CA ILE A 438 12.54 5.69 10.96
C ILE A 438 12.91 7.04 11.57
N THR A 439 12.24 7.44 12.66
CA THR A 439 12.52 8.73 13.31
C THR A 439 13.94 8.80 13.85
N HIS A 440 14.48 7.74 14.44
CA HIS A 440 15.86 7.71 14.93
C HIS A 440 16.88 7.82 13.81
N LYS A 441 16.60 7.16 12.68
CA LYS A 441 17.50 7.05 11.54
C LYS A 441 17.51 8.28 10.64
N MET A 442 16.34 8.90 10.45
CA MET A 442 16.13 10.04 9.55
C MET A 442 16.01 11.37 10.30
N GLY A 443 15.50 11.38 11.53
CA GLY A 443 15.21 12.57 12.33
C GLY A 443 16.43 13.25 12.97
N ARG A 444 17.64 12.72 12.77
CA ARG A 444 18.88 13.39 13.22
C ARG A 444 19.26 14.53 12.27
N ARG A 445 18.88 15.76 12.64
CA ARG A 445 19.66 16.99 12.40
C ARG A 445 19.61 17.89 13.61
#